data_AF-A0A956J8Q2-F1
#
_entry.id   AF-A0A956J8Q2-F1
#
_cell.length_a   1.000
_cell.length_b   1.000
_cell.length_c   1.000
_cell.angle_alpha   90.00
_cell.angle_beta   90.00
_cell.angle_gamma   90.00
#
_symmetry.space_group_name_H-M   'P 1'
#
loop_
_entity.id
_entity.type
_entity.pdbx_description
1 polymer ?
#
loop_
_entity_poly.entity_id
_entity_poly.type
_entity_poly.pdbx_seq_one_letter_code
_entity_poly.pdbx_strand_id
1 'polypeptide(L)'
;MGRTLLALSLATSGCALFNKMLGKDPQQQQAGGPSYEEQQRQAAEQAAAEQKKQDEALQSEIEAVWAEIDEQGITSARAMTLTDLTAKAWASGAVARGHVDGPGLGRTTLKYIEEAITAEPDATVTLELARGDVHALMGDTDAAVAAYAASFAIDQNKQTFLVILSLPHGPAVDAAVVETCPVVRPQITDPEIPDFVAACLAASGGNRKALGWKSAKKDLAAHDKEMARRAEEERLRAEEEARLAEEQRLREEEEARLAAEQAAKTAQYVVAAVFAAGDCNFGDCMHDGWEIRTDEGSIRVSCNFGKCLSDGWEARFPDGSTARTTCNFGKCMEDGWETRFPDGTSARTSCNFGKCATDGWETHLPDGSSARTSCNFGKCYTDGWETRLPDGGTVRCSCQFSDCLGNGTQCN
;
A
#
# COMPACT_ATOMS: atom_id res chain seq x y z
N MET A 1 11.42 -29.37 15.67
CA MET A 1 12.43 -29.27 14.59
C MET A 1 12.57 -27.80 14.25
N GLY A 2 13.78 -27.27 14.46
CA GLY A 2 14.05 -25.82 14.52
C GLY A 2 13.96 -25.15 13.16
N ARG A 3 13.28 -24.00 13.11
CA ARG A 3 13.27 -23.09 11.98
C ARG A 3 14.41 -22.09 12.15
N THR A 4 15.44 -22.28 11.34
CA THR A 4 16.56 -21.35 11.16
C THR A 4 16.07 -20.13 10.39
N LEU A 5 15.91 -19.00 11.06
CA LEU A 5 15.71 -17.69 10.43
C LEU A 5 17.10 -17.12 10.07
N LEU A 6 17.39 -17.08 8.78
CA LEU A 6 18.54 -16.39 8.20
C LEU A 6 18.26 -14.89 8.22
N ALA A 7 18.89 -14.17 9.16
CA ALA A 7 18.96 -12.73 9.16
C ALA A 7 20.05 -12.28 8.19
N LEU A 8 19.64 -11.71 7.04
CA LEU A 8 20.57 -11.07 6.10
C LEU A 8 20.87 -9.64 6.61
N SER A 9 21.98 -9.49 7.31
CA SER A 9 22.61 -8.21 7.62
C SER A 9 23.37 -7.72 6.39
N LEU A 10 22.88 -6.67 5.72
CA LEU A 10 23.67 -5.92 4.74
C LEU A 10 24.00 -4.54 5.30
N ALA A 11 25.27 -4.41 5.67
CA ALA A 11 25.93 -3.19 6.08
C ALA A 11 26.07 -2.24 4.87
N THR A 12 25.21 -1.23 4.79
CA THR A 12 25.41 -0.06 3.94
C THR A 12 25.99 1.07 4.77
N SER A 13 27.30 1.01 5.05
CA SER A 13 28.06 2.16 5.56
C SER A 13 29.54 1.92 5.33
N GLY A 14 30.06 2.41 4.20
CA GLY A 14 31.50 2.29 3.93
C GLY A 14 31.96 2.55 2.49
N CYS A 15 31.42 3.53 1.76
CA CYS A 15 31.95 3.92 0.45
C CYS A 15 31.91 5.44 0.17
N ALA A 16 32.16 6.29 1.19
CA ALA A 16 32.23 7.75 1.00
C ALA A 16 33.62 8.37 1.17
N LEU A 17 34.67 7.60 1.51
CA LEU A 17 35.98 8.17 1.90
C LEU A 17 37.16 7.91 0.95
N PHE A 18 36.97 7.27 -0.21
CA PHE A 18 38.07 7.01 -1.16
C PHE A 18 38.06 7.87 -2.44
N ASN A 19 37.09 8.77 -2.63
CA ASN A 19 36.94 9.53 -3.88
C ASN A 19 37.68 10.88 -3.93
N LYS A 20 38.64 11.15 -3.01
CA LYS A 20 39.34 12.45 -2.93
C LYS A 20 40.82 12.47 -3.30
N MET A 21 41.39 11.38 -3.82
CA MET A 21 42.82 11.33 -4.18
C MET A 21 43.16 11.15 -5.67
N LEU A 22 42.19 11.11 -6.57
CA LEU A 22 42.44 11.08 -8.00
C LEU A 22 41.70 12.26 -8.65
N GLY A 23 42.44 13.30 -9.02
CA GLY A 23 41.92 14.44 -9.77
C GLY A 23 41.42 14.02 -11.15
N LYS A 24 40.17 13.56 -11.21
CA LYS A 24 39.41 13.36 -12.44
C LYS A 24 38.18 14.27 -12.41
N ASP A 25 38.06 15.09 -13.44
CA ASP A 25 36.95 15.99 -13.69
C ASP A 25 35.58 15.29 -13.55
N PRO A 26 34.59 15.87 -12.85
CA PRO A 26 33.26 15.28 -12.67
C PRO A 26 32.36 15.33 -13.93
N GLN A 27 32.83 15.84 -15.07
CA GLN A 27 31.98 16.12 -16.24
C GLN A 27 32.15 15.15 -17.43
N GLN A 28 32.85 14.02 -17.29
CA GLN A 28 33.02 13.06 -18.40
C GLN A 28 32.76 11.58 -18.05
N GLN A 29 31.71 11.30 -17.27
CA GLN A 29 31.17 9.92 -17.15
C GLN A 29 29.65 9.91 -17.24
N GLN A 30 29.10 10.37 -18.36
CA GLN A 30 27.76 10.01 -18.83
C GLN A 30 27.89 9.50 -20.27
N ALA A 31 28.40 8.28 -20.43
CA ALA A 31 28.44 7.61 -21.72
C ALA A 31 28.15 6.11 -21.53
N GLY A 32 26.96 5.70 -21.95
CA GLY A 32 26.75 4.38 -22.57
C GLY A 32 26.34 3.19 -21.68
N GLY A 33 25.80 3.40 -20.48
CA GLY A 33 25.14 2.31 -19.75
C GLY A 33 23.74 2.04 -20.33
N PRO A 34 23.32 0.76 -20.49
CA PRO A 34 21.94 0.47 -20.86
C PRO A 34 21.00 1.09 -19.82
N SER A 35 19.89 1.65 -20.29
CA SER A 35 18.89 2.23 -19.40
C SER A 35 18.41 1.19 -18.38
N TYR A 36 17.87 1.63 -17.24
CA TYR A 36 17.30 0.71 -16.25
C TYR A 36 16.26 -0.24 -16.89
N GLU A 37 15.48 0.26 -17.85
CA GLU A 37 14.52 -0.52 -18.62
C GLU A 37 15.19 -1.55 -19.54
N GLU A 38 16.31 -1.20 -20.20
CA GLU A 38 17.08 -2.15 -21.01
C GLU A 38 17.72 -3.25 -20.16
N GLN A 39 18.21 -2.92 -18.96
CA GLN A 39 18.73 -3.91 -18.01
C GLN A 39 17.62 -4.87 -17.54
N GLN A 40 16.44 -4.34 -17.24
CA GLN A 40 15.28 -5.18 -16.89
C GLN A 40 14.87 -6.09 -18.05
N ARG A 41 14.87 -5.60 -19.29
CA ARG A 41 14.53 -6.41 -20.46
C ARG A 41 15.54 -7.53 -20.70
N GLN A 42 16.83 -7.23 -20.61
CA GLN A 42 17.88 -8.24 -20.76
C GLN A 42 17.80 -9.30 -19.65
N ALA A 43 17.54 -8.90 -18.40
CA ALA A 43 17.36 -9.84 -17.30
C ALA A 43 16.12 -10.74 -17.52
N ALA A 44 15.01 -10.19 -18.00
CA ALA A 44 13.81 -10.95 -18.33
C ALA A 44 14.03 -11.93 -19.50
N GLU A 45 14.74 -11.50 -20.56
CA GLU A 45 15.11 -12.35 -21.70
C GLU A 45 16.02 -13.51 -21.26
N GLN A 46 17.01 -13.25 -20.40
CA GLN A 46 17.89 -14.26 -19.84
C GLN A 46 17.13 -15.26 -18.96
N ALA A 47 16.24 -14.77 -18.09
CA ALA A 47 15.40 -15.62 -17.25
C ALA A 47 14.49 -16.53 -18.10
N ALA A 48 13.90 -16.00 -19.17
CA ALA A 48 13.06 -16.78 -20.09
C ALA A 48 13.87 -17.84 -20.86
N ALA A 49 15.10 -17.53 -21.29
CA ALA A 49 15.97 -18.49 -21.97
C ALA A 49 16.41 -19.63 -21.05
N GLU A 50 16.76 -19.31 -19.80
CA GLU A 50 17.12 -20.32 -18.80
C GLU A 50 15.92 -21.20 -18.45
N GLN A 51 14.74 -20.60 -18.30
CA GLN A 51 13.50 -21.35 -18.06
C GLN A 51 13.17 -22.31 -19.21
N LYS A 52 13.32 -21.86 -20.47
CA LYS A 52 13.12 -22.72 -21.64
C LYS A 52 14.07 -23.92 -21.64
N LYS A 53 15.35 -23.70 -21.28
CA LYS A 53 16.34 -24.79 -21.17
C LYS A 53 15.96 -25.80 -20.08
N GLN A 54 15.43 -25.33 -18.96
CA GLN A 54 14.92 -26.21 -17.89
C GLN A 54 13.72 -27.04 -18.36
N ASP A 55 12.82 -26.46 -19.14
CA ASP A 55 11.66 -27.17 -19.71
C ASP A 55 12.08 -28.23 -20.73
N GLU A 56 13.04 -27.92 -21.62
CA GLU A 56 13.61 -28.87 -22.58
C GLU A 56 14.33 -30.03 -21.87
N ALA A 57 15.10 -29.73 -20.81
CA ALA A 57 15.76 -30.76 -20.00
C ALA A 57 14.73 -31.69 -19.31
N LEU A 58 13.64 -31.12 -18.78
CA LEU A 58 12.57 -31.89 -18.17
C LEU A 58 11.87 -32.80 -19.19
N GLN A 59 11.61 -32.31 -20.40
CA GLN A 59 11.05 -33.14 -21.48
C GLN A 59 11.97 -34.32 -21.82
N SER A 60 13.29 -34.10 -21.89
CA SER A 60 14.26 -35.18 -22.12
C SER A 60 14.30 -36.19 -20.97
N GLU A 61 14.17 -35.75 -19.70
CA GLU A 61 14.06 -36.65 -18.55
C GLU A 61 12.81 -37.56 -18.66
N ILE A 62 11.67 -36.99 -19.08
CA ILE A 62 10.42 -37.75 -19.28
C ILE A 62 10.58 -38.80 -20.40
N GLU A 63 11.15 -38.40 -21.54
CA GLU A 63 11.37 -39.30 -22.67
C GLU A 63 12.34 -40.44 -22.35
N ALA A 64 13.37 -40.17 -21.54
CA ALA A 64 14.30 -41.19 -21.07
C ALA A 64 13.59 -42.25 -20.21
N VAL A 65 12.72 -41.83 -19.29
CA VAL A 65 11.95 -42.76 -18.44
C VAL A 65 10.98 -43.59 -19.28
N TRP A 66 10.33 -43.01 -20.30
CA TRP A 66 9.50 -43.79 -21.22
C TRP A 66 10.28 -44.84 -22.00
N ALA A 67 11.46 -44.48 -22.52
CA ALA A 67 12.32 -45.44 -23.21
C ALA A 67 12.77 -46.59 -22.28
N GLU A 68 13.09 -46.29 -21.03
CA GLU A 68 13.41 -47.32 -20.03
C GLU A 68 12.22 -48.25 -19.72
N ILE A 69 11.01 -47.71 -19.62
CA ILE A 69 9.79 -48.50 -19.42
C ILE A 69 9.53 -49.41 -20.63
N ASP A 70 9.70 -48.90 -21.85
CA ASP A 70 9.50 -49.68 -23.07
C ASP A 70 10.54 -50.81 -23.23
N GLU A 71 11.79 -50.57 -22.82
CA GLU A 71 12.86 -51.58 -22.91
C GLU A 71 12.80 -52.61 -21.77
N GLN A 72 12.55 -52.15 -20.54
CA GLN A 72 12.76 -52.95 -19.32
C GLN A 72 11.47 -53.27 -18.57
N GLY A 73 10.32 -52.88 -19.12
CA GLY A 73 9.00 -53.04 -18.52
C GLY A 73 8.71 -52.02 -17.41
N ILE A 74 7.45 -51.95 -17.00
CA ILE A 74 7.02 -51.09 -15.90
C ILE A 74 7.24 -51.76 -14.53
N THR A 75 7.70 -51.00 -13.55
CA THR A 75 7.81 -51.37 -12.13
C THR A 75 7.24 -50.24 -11.28
N SER A 76 6.96 -50.49 -9.99
CA SER A 76 6.51 -49.42 -9.10
C SER A 76 7.49 -48.26 -9.03
N ALA A 77 8.80 -48.54 -8.98
CA ALA A 77 9.84 -47.51 -8.95
C ALA A 77 9.80 -46.59 -10.20
N ARG A 78 9.68 -47.17 -11.41
CA ARG A 78 9.61 -46.40 -12.65
C ARG A 78 8.31 -45.60 -12.75
N ALA A 79 7.18 -46.18 -12.33
CA ALA A 79 5.90 -45.47 -12.25
C ALA A 79 5.97 -44.26 -11.31
N MET A 80 6.62 -44.40 -10.15
CA MET A 80 6.84 -43.30 -9.20
C MET A 80 7.76 -42.23 -9.79
N THR A 81 8.87 -42.60 -10.44
CA THR A 81 9.74 -41.63 -11.12
C THR A 81 8.97 -40.83 -12.17
N LEU A 82 8.14 -41.49 -12.98
CA LEU A 82 7.32 -40.80 -13.96
C LEU A 82 6.26 -39.89 -13.31
N THR A 83 5.70 -40.31 -12.17
CA THR A 83 4.79 -39.48 -11.36
C THR A 83 5.48 -38.21 -10.86
N ASP A 84 6.69 -38.32 -10.34
CA ASP A 84 7.48 -37.17 -9.88
C ASP A 84 7.78 -36.18 -11.01
N LEU A 85 8.15 -36.70 -12.19
CA LEU A 85 8.37 -35.88 -13.39
C LEU A 85 7.09 -35.22 -13.88
N THR A 86 5.96 -35.93 -13.81
CA THR A 86 4.62 -35.38 -14.09
C THR A 86 4.34 -34.22 -13.13
N ALA A 87 4.48 -34.39 -11.82
CA ALA A 87 4.30 -33.31 -10.85
C ALA A 87 5.24 -32.13 -11.10
N LYS A 88 6.52 -32.39 -11.39
CA LYS A 88 7.53 -31.37 -11.71
C LYS A 88 7.14 -30.54 -12.94
N ALA A 89 6.56 -31.16 -13.97
CA ALA A 89 6.15 -30.47 -15.20
C ALA A 89 4.98 -29.49 -14.99
N TRP A 90 4.03 -29.82 -14.11
CA TRP A 90 2.96 -28.90 -13.73
C TRP A 90 3.49 -27.80 -12.81
N ALA A 91 4.25 -28.18 -11.78
CA ALA A 91 4.76 -27.23 -10.78
C ALA A 91 5.71 -26.18 -11.37
N SER A 92 6.53 -26.54 -12.37
CA SER A 92 7.40 -25.59 -13.07
C SER A 92 6.65 -24.66 -14.04
N GLY A 93 5.37 -24.95 -14.32
CA GLY A 93 4.57 -24.30 -15.35
C GLY A 93 4.94 -24.69 -16.79
N ALA A 94 5.77 -25.71 -17.00
CA ALA A 94 6.16 -26.16 -18.34
C ALA A 94 4.94 -26.60 -19.17
N VAL A 95 3.96 -27.25 -18.51
CA VAL A 95 2.67 -27.59 -19.11
C VAL A 95 1.87 -26.35 -19.52
N ALA A 96 1.78 -25.35 -18.63
CA ALA A 96 1.06 -24.11 -18.91
C ALA A 96 1.69 -23.31 -20.07
N ARG A 97 3.01 -23.40 -20.24
CA ARG A 97 3.74 -22.81 -21.37
C ARG A 97 3.67 -23.64 -22.66
N GLY A 98 3.13 -24.86 -22.61
CA GLY A 98 3.04 -25.77 -23.76
C GLY A 98 4.37 -26.43 -24.16
N HIS A 99 5.37 -26.41 -23.30
CA HIS A 99 6.66 -27.09 -23.54
C HIS A 99 6.59 -28.60 -23.25
N VAL A 100 5.64 -29.02 -22.41
CA VAL A 100 5.33 -30.42 -22.12
C VAL A 100 3.84 -30.63 -22.38
N ASP A 101 3.48 -31.68 -23.12
CA ASP A 101 2.07 -32.08 -23.32
C ASP A 101 1.50 -32.65 -22.02
N GLY A 102 0.93 -31.79 -21.17
CA GLY A 102 0.36 -32.18 -19.88
C GLY A 102 -0.72 -33.27 -20.00
N PRO A 103 -1.80 -33.07 -20.77
CA PRO A 103 -2.85 -34.09 -20.92
C PRO A 103 -2.35 -35.41 -21.52
N GLY A 104 -1.36 -35.39 -22.41
CA GLY A 104 -0.69 -36.60 -22.90
C GLY A 104 0.11 -37.29 -21.81
N LEU A 105 1.01 -36.55 -21.14
CA LEU A 105 1.85 -37.04 -20.05
C LEU A 105 1.02 -37.66 -18.92
N GLY A 106 0.02 -36.93 -18.42
CA GLY A 106 -0.84 -37.39 -17.32
C GLY A 106 -1.56 -38.71 -17.63
N ARG A 107 -2.17 -38.84 -18.82
CA ARG A 107 -2.84 -40.09 -19.24
C ARG A 107 -1.87 -41.26 -19.37
N THR A 108 -0.68 -41.02 -19.91
CA THR A 108 0.37 -42.03 -20.03
C THR A 108 0.88 -42.46 -18.66
N THR A 109 1.12 -41.52 -17.75
CA THR A 109 1.51 -41.81 -16.37
C THR A 109 0.46 -42.64 -15.66
N LEU A 110 -0.83 -42.27 -15.75
CA LEU A 110 -1.94 -43.04 -15.15
C LEU A 110 -1.98 -44.49 -15.68
N LYS A 111 -1.83 -44.67 -16.99
CA LYS A 111 -1.76 -46.02 -17.60
C LYS A 111 -0.63 -46.85 -16.99
N TYR A 112 0.58 -46.29 -16.88
CA TYR A 112 1.72 -47.01 -16.32
C TYR A 112 1.56 -47.30 -14.82
N ILE A 113 0.92 -46.40 -14.06
CA ILE A 113 0.58 -46.67 -12.66
C ILE A 113 -0.38 -47.85 -12.55
N GLU A 114 -1.42 -47.94 -13.39
CA GLU A 114 -2.38 -49.06 -13.39
C GLU A 114 -1.70 -50.40 -13.76
N GLU A 115 -0.81 -50.39 -14.74
CA GLU A 115 -0.01 -51.56 -15.11
C GLU A 115 0.92 -51.98 -13.95
N ALA A 116 1.55 -51.02 -13.27
CA ALA A 116 2.40 -51.28 -12.11
C ALA A 116 1.61 -51.85 -10.92
N ILE A 117 0.39 -51.36 -10.64
CA ILE A 117 -0.48 -51.90 -9.58
C ILE A 117 -0.77 -53.38 -9.84
N THR A 118 -1.02 -53.74 -11.10
CA THR A 118 -1.29 -55.12 -11.51
C THR A 118 -0.06 -56.01 -11.38
N ALA A 119 1.13 -55.49 -11.73
CA ALA A 119 2.38 -56.23 -11.70
C ALA A 119 2.95 -56.41 -10.28
N GLU A 120 2.79 -55.42 -9.42
CA GLU A 120 3.38 -55.36 -8.07
C GLU A 120 2.32 -55.02 -7.00
N PRO A 121 1.44 -55.98 -6.62
CA PRO A 121 0.36 -55.72 -5.67
C PRO A 121 0.82 -55.20 -4.30
N ASP A 122 2.04 -55.54 -3.87
CA ASP A 122 2.61 -55.06 -2.60
C ASP A 122 2.86 -53.54 -2.60
N ALA A 123 2.95 -52.92 -3.78
CA ALA A 123 3.14 -51.47 -3.93
C ALA A 123 1.81 -50.70 -4.12
N THR A 124 0.65 -51.39 -4.07
CA THR A 124 -0.66 -50.80 -4.40
C THR A 124 -0.96 -49.52 -3.62
N VAL A 125 -0.67 -49.46 -2.31
CA VAL A 125 -0.95 -48.26 -1.49
C VAL A 125 -0.25 -47.02 -2.04
N THR A 126 1.05 -47.14 -2.32
CA THR A 126 1.87 -46.05 -2.84
C THR A 126 1.47 -45.66 -4.26
N LEU A 127 1.18 -46.65 -5.10
CA LEU A 127 0.77 -46.42 -6.49
C LEU A 127 -0.63 -45.79 -6.59
N GLU A 128 -1.55 -46.13 -5.69
CA GLU A 128 -2.88 -45.49 -5.61
C GLU A 128 -2.79 -44.03 -5.14
N LEU A 129 -1.87 -43.72 -4.21
CA LEU A 129 -1.58 -42.32 -3.86
C LEU A 129 -1.05 -41.55 -5.08
N ALA A 130 -0.07 -42.11 -5.78
CA ALA A 130 0.48 -41.53 -7.00
C ALA A 130 -0.60 -41.33 -8.09
N ARG A 131 -1.50 -42.30 -8.25
CA ARG A 131 -2.63 -42.20 -9.19
C ARG A 131 -3.54 -41.02 -8.82
N GLY A 132 -3.85 -40.87 -7.54
CA GLY A 132 -4.62 -39.75 -7.02
C GLY A 132 -3.95 -38.41 -7.30
N ASP A 133 -2.64 -38.30 -7.07
CA ASP A 133 -1.87 -37.08 -7.32
C ASP A 133 -1.91 -36.67 -8.80
N VAL A 134 -1.76 -37.62 -9.72
CA VAL A 134 -1.82 -37.33 -11.17
C VAL A 134 -3.22 -36.88 -11.59
N HIS A 135 -4.29 -37.52 -11.10
CA HIS A 135 -5.65 -37.07 -11.37
C HIS A 135 -5.90 -35.64 -10.82
N ALA A 136 -5.42 -35.34 -9.61
CA ALA A 136 -5.55 -34.02 -9.01
C ALA A 136 -4.82 -32.95 -9.84
N LEU A 137 -3.60 -33.23 -10.33
CA LEU A 137 -2.86 -32.35 -11.24
C LEU A 137 -3.60 -32.11 -12.56
N MET A 138 -4.31 -33.10 -13.07
CA MET A 138 -5.14 -33.00 -14.27
C MET A 138 -6.48 -32.29 -14.02
N GLY A 139 -6.81 -31.95 -12.76
CA GLY A 139 -8.08 -31.34 -12.38
C GLY A 139 -9.26 -32.31 -12.31
N ASP A 140 -9.00 -33.63 -12.36
CA ASP A 140 -10.01 -34.67 -12.24
C ASP A 140 -10.20 -35.07 -10.77
N THR A 141 -10.93 -34.24 -10.03
CA THR A 141 -11.10 -34.40 -8.59
C THR A 141 -11.82 -35.69 -8.20
N ASP A 142 -12.80 -36.13 -8.99
CA ASP A 142 -13.59 -37.35 -8.70
C ASP A 142 -12.71 -38.61 -8.85
N ALA A 143 -11.89 -38.68 -9.89
CA ALA A 143 -10.95 -39.78 -10.06
C ALA A 143 -9.81 -39.73 -9.03
N ALA A 144 -9.35 -38.53 -8.67
CA ALA A 144 -8.33 -38.35 -7.62
C ALA A 144 -8.81 -38.91 -6.29
N VAL A 145 -10.02 -38.54 -5.85
CA VAL A 145 -10.55 -39.05 -4.57
C VAL A 145 -10.82 -40.55 -4.63
N ALA A 146 -11.25 -41.11 -5.76
CA ALA A 146 -11.43 -42.55 -5.90
C ALA A 146 -10.11 -43.31 -5.68
N ALA A 147 -8.99 -42.81 -6.22
CA ALA A 147 -7.68 -43.40 -6.02
C ALA A 147 -7.18 -43.27 -4.57
N TYR A 148 -7.31 -42.08 -3.97
CA TYR A 148 -6.94 -41.91 -2.56
C TYR A 148 -7.81 -42.76 -1.63
N ALA A 149 -9.11 -42.92 -1.92
CA ALA A 149 -9.99 -43.80 -1.17
C ALA A 149 -9.59 -45.28 -1.31
N ALA A 150 -9.14 -45.71 -2.50
CA ALA A 150 -8.60 -47.05 -2.71
C ALA A 150 -7.33 -47.29 -1.88
N SER A 151 -6.41 -46.31 -1.85
CA SER A 151 -5.23 -46.35 -0.96
C SER A 151 -5.64 -46.42 0.51
N PHE A 152 -6.58 -45.55 0.94
CA PHE A 152 -7.08 -45.49 2.31
C PHE A 152 -7.76 -46.79 2.78
N ALA A 153 -8.46 -47.47 1.88
CA ALA A 153 -9.11 -48.74 2.18
C ALA A 153 -8.09 -49.84 2.57
N ILE A 154 -6.85 -49.74 2.08
CA ILE A 154 -5.76 -50.68 2.37
C ILE A 154 -4.95 -50.19 3.58
N ASP A 155 -4.48 -48.95 3.54
CA ASP A 155 -3.74 -48.30 4.62
C ASP A 155 -4.55 -47.10 5.13
N GLN A 156 -5.23 -47.31 6.26
CA GLN A 156 -6.15 -46.35 6.89
C GLN A 156 -5.42 -45.17 7.54
N ASN A 157 -4.48 -44.57 6.84
CA ASN A 157 -3.54 -43.60 7.35
C ASN A 157 -4.17 -42.19 7.42
N LYS A 158 -3.98 -41.51 8.56
CA LYS A 158 -4.38 -40.10 8.74
C LYS A 158 -3.87 -39.17 7.62
N GLN A 159 -2.67 -39.41 7.07
CA GLN A 159 -2.12 -38.56 6.01
C GLN A 159 -2.95 -38.64 4.72
N THR A 160 -3.35 -39.84 4.29
CA THR A 160 -4.22 -40.01 3.12
C THR A 160 -5.55 -39.30 3.30
N PHE A 161 -6.13 -39.34 4.50
CA PHE A 161 -7.33 -38.56 4.82
C PHE A 161 -7.11 -37.04 4.70
N LEU A 162 -5.97 -36.52 5.17
CA LEU A 162 -5.64 -35.10 5.02
C LEU A 162 -5.48 -34.70 3.55
N VAL A 163 -4.96 -35.60 2.70
CA VAL A 163 -4.89 -35.39 1.25
C VAL A 163 -6.30 -35.31 0.67
N ILE A 164 -7.19 -36.25 0.98
CA ILE A 164 -8.60 -36.21 0.53
C ILE A 164 -9.27 -34.90 0.98
N LEU A 165 -9.06 -34.47 2.22
CA LEU A 165 -9.61 -33.21 2.75
C LEU A 165 -9.08 -31.95 2.04
N SER A 166 -7.90 -32.01 1.42
CA SER A 166 -7.32 -30.88 0.71
C SER A 166 -7.86 -30.69 -0.71
N LEU A 167 -8.59 -31.68 -1.23
CA LEU A 167 -9.23 -31.60 -2.54
C LEU A 167 -10.40 -30.59 -2.52
N PRO A 168 -10.72 -29.96 -3.66
CA PRO A 168 -11.91 -29.13 -3.79
C PRO A 168 -13.18 -29.89 -3.37
N HIS A 169 -14.06 -29.24 -2.60
CA HIS A 169 -15.33 -29.83 -2.18
C HIS A 169 -16.19 -30.21 -3.40
N GLY A 170 -16.76 -31.39 -3.33
CA GLY A 170 -17.67 -31.94 -4.32
C GLY A 170 -18.32 -33.21 -3.77
N PRO A 171 -19.42 -33.70 -4.36
CA PRO A 171 -20.17 -34.83 -3.82
C PRO A 171 -19.33 -36.09 -3.57
N ALA A 172 -18.36 -36.39 -4.45
CA ALA A 172 -17.47 -37.54 -4.29
C ALA A 172 -16.46 -37.34 -3.14
N VAL A 173 -15.84 -36.16 -3.06
CA VAL A 173 -14.90 -35.80 -1.99
C VAL A 173 -15.59 -35.80 -0.64
N ASP A 174 -16.73 -35.13 -0.55
CA ASP A 174 -17.52 -35.03 0.67
C ASP A 174 -17.99 -36.43 1.16
N ALA A 175 -18.43 -37.29 0.25
CA ALA A 175 -18.79 -38.67 0.57
C ALA A 175 -17.59 -39.47 1.11
N ALA A 176 -16.43 -39.39 0.44
CA ALA A 176 -15.21 -40.06 0.87
C ALA A 176 -14.72 -39.56 2.24
N VAL A 177 -14.78 -38.26 2.50
CA VAL A 177 -14.45 -37.68 3.82
C VAL A 177 -15.38 -38.24 4.89
N VAL A 178 -16.69 -38.21 4.68
CA VAL A 178 -17.66 -38.71 5.66
C VAL A 178 -17.47 -40.20 5.94
N GLU A 179 -17.18 -41.01 4.92
CA GLU A 179 -16.91 -42.44 5.04
C GLU A 179 -15.62 -42.74 5.83
N THR A 180 -14.58 -41.93 5.63
CA THR A 180 -13.27 -42.13 6.28
C THR A 180 -13.19 -41.56 7.69
N CYS A 181 -14.01 -40.55 8.04
CA CYS A 181 -13.99 -39.92 9.36
C CYS A 181 -14.03 -40.91 10.56
N PRO A 182 -14.95 -41.91 10.63
CA PRO A 182 -14.97 -42.87 11.73
C PRO A 182 -13.67 -43.69 11.88
N VAL A 183 -12.99 -43.95 10.78
CA VAL A 183 -11.77 -44.76 10.70
C VAL A 183 -10.56 -43.95 11.16
N VAL A 184 -10.48 -42.68 10.77
CA VAL A 184 -9.37 -41.79 11.11
C VAL A 184 -9.45 -41.29 12.55
N ARG A 185 -10.67 -41.15 13.10
CA ARG A 185 -10.90 -40.57 14.43
C ARG A 185 -9.95 -41.09 15.53
N PRO A 186 -9.64 -42.38 15.68
CA PRO A 186 -8.71 -42.87 16.70
C PRO A 186 -7.27 -42.32 16.58
N GLN A 187 -6.87 -41.82 15.42
CA GLN A 187 -5.56 -41.22 15.14
C GLN A 187 -5.54 -39.69 15.41
N ILE A 188 -6.68 -39.10 15.76
CA ILE A 188 -6.83 -37.67 16.05
C ILE A 188 -6.63 -37.41 17.54
N THR A 189 -5.69 -36.52 17.86
CA THR A 189 -5.40 -36.12 19.24
C THR A 189 -6.44 -35.15 19.79
N ASP A 190 -6.56 -35.05 21.12
CA ASP A 190 -7.57 -34.18 21.75
C ASP A 190 -7.55 -32.71 21.27
N PRO A 191 -6.39 -32.05 21.08
CA PRO A 191 -6.34 -30.69 20.54
C PRO A 191 -6.84 -30.57 19.09
N GLU A 192 -6.75 -31.64 18.30
CA GLU A 192 -7.14 -31.67 16.88
C GLU A 192 -8.62 -32.00 16.67
N ILE A 193 -9.32 -32.47 17.71
CA ILE A 193 -10.73 -32.90 17.62
C ILE A 193 -11.63 -31.81 17.03
N PRO A 194 -11.59 -30.53 17.47
CA PRO A 194 -12.48 -29.51 16.94
C PRO A 194 -12.35 -29.35 15.42
N ASP A 195 -11.13 -29.20 14.90
CA ASP A 195 -10.91 -28.98 13.48
C ASP A 195 -11.25 -30.24 12.66
N PHE A 196 -10.96 -31.43 13.18
CA PHE A 196 -11.38 -32.70 12.57
C PHE A 196 -12.91 -32.81 12.47
N VAL A 197 -13.63 -32.51 13.56
CA VAL A 197 -15.10 -32.54 13.56
C VAL A 197 -15.67 -31.49 12.61
N ALA A 198 -15.07 -30.30 12.55
CA ALA A 198 -15.48 -29.25 11.62
C ALA A 198 -15.38 -29.72 10.16
N ALA A 199 -14.27 -30.37 9.79
CA ALA A 199 -14.07 -30.92 8.44
C ALA A 199 -15.12 -32.00 8.09
N CYS A 200 -15.35 -32.97 8.99
CA CYS A 200 -16.37 -34.00 8.78
C CYS A 200 -17.80 -33.43 8.76
N LEU A 201 -18.09 -32.37 9.53
CA LEU A 201 -19.38 -31.68 9.50
C LEU A 201 -19.57 -30.92 8.18
N ALA A 202 -18.55 -30.23 7.69
CA ALA A 202 -18.61 -29.53 6.40
C ALA A 202 -18.92 -30.52 5.27
N ALA A 203 -18.18 -31.62 5.19
CA ALA A 203 -18.39 -32.69 4.20
C ALA A 203 -19.78 -33.36 4.31
N SER A 204 -20.36 -33.43 5.51
CA SER A 204 -21.72 -33.97 5.70
C SER A 204 -22.85 -32.95 5.51
N GLY A 205 -22.55 -31.74 5.01
CA GLY A 205 -23.54 -30.67 4.88
C GLY A 205 -24.13 -30.22 6.23
N GLY A 206 -23.34 -30.32 7.29
CA GLY A 206 -23.75 -30.02 8.67
C GLY A 206 -24.55 -31.14 9.35
N ASN A 207 -24.73 -32.30 8.72
CA ASN A 207 -25.49 -33.40 9.29
C ASN A 207 -24.73 -34.10 10.42
N ARG A 208 -24.92 -33.62 11.66
CA ARG A 208 -24.34 -34.21 12.88
C ARG A 208 -24.61 -35.71 13.05
N LYS A 209 -25.70 -36.25 12.47
CA LYS A 209 -26.04 -37.68 12.55
C LYS A 209 -25.22 -38.54 11.60
N ALA A 210 -24.59 -37.95 10.59
CA ALA A 210 -23.69 -38.66 9.68
C ALA A 210 -22.38 -39.06 10.37
N LEU A 211 -22.04 -38.44 11.51
CA LEU A 211 -20.84 -38.75 12.28
C LEU A 211 -21.04 -40.04 13.10
N GLY A 212 -20.69 -41.18 12.49
CA GLY A 212 -21.04 -42.52 13.00
C GLY A 212 -20.11 -43.16 14.03
N TRP A 213 -19.15 -42.45 14.63
CA TRP A 213 -18.19 -43.05 15.57
C TRP A 213 -18.63 -42.95 17.04
N LYS A 214 -18.12 -43.85 17.90
CA LYS A 214 -18.55 -44.01 19.30
C LYS A 214 -18.46 -42.73 20.14
N SER A 215 -17.43 -41.91 19.93
CA SER A 215 -17.22 -40.65 20.67
C SER A 215 -17.85 -39.41 20.02
N ALA A 216 -18.60 -39.54 18.93
CA ALA A 216 -19.09 -38.41 18.13
C ALA A 216 -19.82 -37.35 18.95
N LYS A 217 -20.65 -37.76 19.92
CA LYS A 217 -21.36 -36.82 20.81
C LYS A 217 -20.40 -35.98 21.68
N LYS A 218 -19.34 -36.60 22.22
CA LYS A 218 -18.32 -35.91 23.03
C LYS A 218 -17.50 -34.96 22.15
N ASP A 219 -17.11 -35.43 20.97
CA ASP A 219 -16.29 -34.67 20.04
C ASP A 219 -17.04 -33.46 19.47
N LEU A 220 -18.33 -33.62 19.16
CA LEU A 220 -19.22 -32.52 18.79
C LEU A 220 -19.34 -31.46 19.89
N ALA A 221 -19.44 -31.87 21.16
CA ALA A 221 -19.49 -30.92 22.27
C ALA A 221 -18.15 -30.16 22.44
N ALA A 222 -17.02 -30.82 22.21
CA ALA A 222 -15.70 -30.18 22.22
C ALA A 222 -15.56 -29.18 21.07
N HIS A 223 -15.98 -29.56 19.86
CA HIS A 223 -16.05 -28.67 18.70
C HIS A 223 -16.92 -27.44 18.96
N ASP A 224 -18.17 -27.63 19.42
CA ASP A 224 -19.10 -26.52 19.68
C ASP A 224 -18.54 -25.53 20.71
N LYS A 225 -17.87 -26.04 21.76
CA LYS A 225 -17.19 -25.21 22.77
C LYS A 225 -16.04 -24.40 22.17
N GLU A 226 -15.23 -25.02 21.33
CA GLU A 226 -14.09 -24.36 20.69
C GLU A 226 -14.54 -23.31 19.66
N MET A 227 -15.57 -23.60 18.86
CA MET A 227 -16.14 -22.63 17.92
C MET A 227 -16.75 -21.43 18.63
N ALA A 228 -17.42 -21.64 19.77
CA ALA A 228 -17.92 -20.55 20.61
C ALA A 228 -16.77 -19.68 21.15
N ARG A 229 -15.67 -20.29 21.60
CA ARG A 229 -14.47 -19.59 22.07
C ARG A 229 -13.83 -18.74 20.97
N ARG A 230 -13.67 -19.31 19.76
CA ARG A 230 -13.10 -18.60 18.59
C ARG A 230 -13.98 -17.43 18.16
N ALA A 231 -15.30 -17.61 18.15
CA ALA A 231 -16.25 -16.55 17.82
C ALA A 231 -16.24 -15.40 18.84
N GLU A 232 -16.10 -15.71 20.14
CA GLU A 232 -15.95 -14.69 21.18
C GLU A 232 -14.63 -13.92 21.03
N GLU A 233 -13.52 -14.61 20.77
CA GLU A 233 -12.21 -13.99 20.54
C GLU A 233 -12.21 -13.10 19.29
N GLU A 234 -12.86 -13.52 18.21
CA GLU A 234 -13.04 -12.71 16.99
C GLU A 234 -13.91 -11.48 17.24
N ARG A 235 -15.01 -11.63 17.98
CA ARG A 235 -15.85 -10.49 18.40
C ARG A 235 -15.06 -9.46 19.18
N LEU A 236 -14.26 -9.90 20.15
CA LEU A 236 -13.42 -9.00 20.96
C LEU A 236 -12.36 -8.28 20.11
N ARG A 237 -11.72 -8.99 19.16
CA ARG A 237 -10.77 -8.37 18.23
C ARG A 237 -11.44 -7.34 17.32
N ALA A 238 -12.62 -7.65 16.78
CA ALA A 238 -13.38 -6.71 15.95
C ALA A 238 -13.83 -5.47 16.75
N GLU A 239 -14.22 -5.63 18.01
CA GLU A 239 -14.56 -4.53 18.90
C GLU A 239 -13.34 -3.63 19.20
N GLU A 240 -12.18 -4.23 19.44
CA GLU A 240 -10.93 -3.49 19.64
C GLU A 240 -10.48 -2.73 18.38
N GLU A 241 -10.56 -3.37 17.21
CA GLU A 241 -10.25 -2.75 15.92
C GLU A 241 -11.19 -1.57 15.63
N ALA A 242 -12.49 -1.73 15.87
CA ALA A 242 -13.47 -0.66 15.71
C ALA A 242 -13.19 0.53 16.64
N ARG A 243 -12.80 0.26 17.90
CA ARG A 243 -12.41 1.30 18.86
C ARG A 243 -11.17 2.07 18.39
N LEU A 244 -10.14 1.36 17.91
CA LEU A 244 -8.92 1.98 17.40
C LEU A 244 -9.18 2.82 16.13
N ALA A 245 -10.05 2.34 15.24
CA ALA A 245 -10.44 3.09 14.05
C ALA A 245 -11.21 4.37 14.38
N GLU A 246 -12.10 4.32 15.38
CA GLU A 246 -12.80 5.51 15.87
C GLU A 246 -11.85 6.51 16.53
N GLU A 247 -10.91 6.04 17.36
CA GLU A 247 -9.89 6.90 17.98
C GLU A 247 -9.00 7.57 16.92
N GLN A 248 -8.60 6.83 15.89
CA GLN A 248 -7.82 7.37 14.79
C GLN A 248 -8.60 8.44 14.01
N ARG A 249 -9.87 8.18 13.68
CA ARG A 249 -10.73 9.16 13.02
C ARG A 249 -10.86 10.45 13.82
N LEU A 250 -11.03 10.35 15.14
CA LEU A 250 -11.11 11.52 16.02
C LEU A 250 -9.80 12.32 16.05
N ARG A 251 -8.65 11.63 16.03
CA ARG A 251 -7.33 12.28 15.94
C ARG A 251 -7.13 13.01 14.62
N GLU A 252 -7.49 12.37 13.51
CA GLU A 252 -7.40 12.98 12.18
C GLU A 252 -8.32 14.19 12.05
N GLU A 253 -9.53 14.13 12.61
CA GLU A 253 -10.47 15.26 12.66
C GLU A 253 -9.92 16.42 13.52
N GLU A 254 -9.35 16.11 14.69
CA GLU A 254 -8.72 17.11 15.54
C GLU A 254 -7.49 17.75 14.88
N GLU A 255 -6.64 16.96 14.24
CA GLU A 255 -5.47 17.44 13.49
C GLU A 255 -5.91 18.33 12.32
N ALA A 256 -6.92 17.91 11.55
CA ALA A 256 -7.48 18.71 10.46
C ALA A 256 -8.07 20.03 10.97
N ARG A 257 -8.77 20.01 12.12
CA ARG A 257 -9.29 21.23 12.75
C ARG A 257 -8.16 22.18 13.17
N LEU A 258 -7.11 21.66 13.80
CA LEU A 258 -5.94 22.45 14.21
C LEU A 258 -5.19 23.02 13.00
N ALA A 259 -5.04 22.23 11.93
CA ALA A 259 -4.44 22.68 10.68
C ALA A 259 -5.25 23.80 10.02
N ALA A 260 -6.59 23.69 10.00
CA ALA A 260 -7.48 24.73 9.48
C ALA A 260 -7.42 26.02 10.33
N GLU A 261 -7.38 25.92 11.66
CA GLU A 261 -7.22 27.08 12.53
C GLU A 261 -5.87 27.79 12.28
N GLN A 262 -4.80 27.02 12.09
CA GLN A 262 -3.49 27.58 11.79
C GLN A 262 -3.45 28.26 10.41
N ALA A 263 -4.06 27.65 9.40
CA ALA A 263 -4.17 28.24 8.05
C ALA A 263 -4.92 29.58 8.08
N ALA A 264 -6.05 29.65 8.79
CA ALA A 264 -6.82 30.87 8.95
C ALA A 264 -6.01 31.99 9.64
N LYS A 265 -5.20 31.66 10.65
CA LYS A 265 -4.29 32.61 11.30
C LYS A 265 -3.21 33.11 10.34
N THR A 266 -2.59 32.23 9.56
CA THR A 266 -1.60 32.63 8.55
C THR A 266 -2.22 33.58 7.52
N ALA A 267 -3.44 33.31 7.04
CA ALA A 267 -4.14 34.19 6.11
C ALA A 267 -4.38 35.60 6.69
N GLN A 268 -4.75 35.69 7.98
CA GLN A 268 -4.87 36.97 8.69
C GLN A 268 -3.53 37.71 8.77
N TYR A 269 -2.44 36.99 9.06
CA TYR A 269 -1.10 37.58 9.15
C TYR A 269 -0.60 38.12 7.81
N VAL A 270 -0.89 37.45 6.70
CA VAL A 270 -0.59 37.96 5.35
C VAL A 270 -1.25 39.32 5.11
N VAL A 271 -2.52 39.48 5.48
CA VAL A 271 -3.24 40.76 5.33
C VAL A 271 -2.64 41.88 6.18
N ALA A 272 -2.15 41.58 7.38
CA ALA A 272 -1.52 42.59 8.22
C ALA A 272 -0.10 42.97 7.74
N ALA A 273 0.62 41.98 7.22
CA ALA A 273 2.02 42.11 6.81
C ALA A 273 2.19 42.63 5.38
N VAL A 274 1.18 42.55 4.52
CA VAL A 274 1.30 42.93 3.11
C VAL A 274 0.30 44.01 2.73
N PHE A 275 0.80 45.15 2.27
CA PHE A 275 0.01 46.26 1.77
C PHE A 275 -0.15 46.17 0.25
N ALA A 276 -1.37 46.36 -0.27
CA ALA A 276 -1.68 46.35 -1.70
C ALA A 276 -1.21 45.10 -2.48
N ALA A 277 -1.14 43.95 -1.80
CA ALA A 277 -1.01 42.66 -2.48
C ALA A 277 -2.33 42.30 -3.15
N GLY A 278 -2.35 42.09 -4.46
CA GLY A 278 -3.55 41.74 -5.22
C GLY A 278 -4.02 42.81 -6.21
N ASP A 279 -5.21 42.59 -6.76
CA ASP A 279 -5.76 43.41 -7.83
C ASP A 279 -6.42 44.68 -7.26
N CYS A 280 -6.14 45.84 -7.84
CA CYS A 280 -6.81 47.07 -7.45
C CYS A 280 -8.26 47.06 -7.90
N ASN A 281 -9.17 47.45 -7.01
CA ASN A 281 -10.54 47.73 -7.40
C ASN A 281 -10.54 48.98 -8.28
N PHE A 282 -11.23 48.91 -9.42
CA PHE A 282 -11.42 50.05 -10.34
C PHE A 282 -10.14 50.78 -10.80
N GLY A 283 -8.97 50.14 -10.67
CA GLY A 283 -7.68 50.70 -11.08
C GLY A 283 -7.07 51.72 -10.11
N ASP A 284 -7.51 51.77 -8.85
CA ASP A 284 -6.86 52.57 -7.81
C ASP A 284 -6.94 51.89 -6.43
N CYS A 285 -5.86 51.21 -6.05
CA CYS A 285 -5.78 50.54 -4.75
C CYS A 285 -5.85 51.52 -3.57
N MET A 286 -5.46 52.78 -3.76
CA MET A 286 -5.32 53.77 -2.69
C MET A 286 -6.63 54.47 -2.35
N HIS A 287 -7.57 54.44 -3.29
CA HIS A 287 -8.90 55.00 -3.13
C HIS A 287 -9.98 53.92 -3.00
N ASP A 288 -9.95 52.92 -3.88
CA ASP A 288 -11.03 51.94 -4.01
C ASP A 288 -10.69 50.58 -3.35
N GLY A 289 -9.47 50.44 -2.84
CA GLY A 289 -8.97 49.24 -2.19
C GLY A 289 -8.58 48.15 -3.18
N TRP A 290 -8.35 46.95 -2.67
CA TRP A 290 -7.82 45.83 -3.45
C TRP A 290 -8.43 44.50 -3.02
N GLU A 291 -8.23 43.47 -3.83
CA GLU A 291 -8.67 42.10 -3.53
C GLU A 291 -7.48 41.14 -3.54
N ILE A 292 -7.30 40.44 -2.42
CA ILE A 292 -6.31 39.35 -2.29
C ILE A 292 -7.05 38.04 -2.56
N ARG A 293 -6.52 37.20 -3.45
CA ARG A 293 -7.03 35.83 -3.63
C ARG A 293 -6.19 34.86 -2.81
N THR A 294 -6.85 34.08 -1.96
CA THR A 294 -6.25 32.96 -1.21
C THR A 294 -6.98 31.67 -1.57
N ASP A 295 -6.42 30.53 -1.16
CA ASP A 295 -7.04 29.22 -1.37
C ASP A 295 -8.40 29.08 -0.66
N GLU A 296 -8.63 29.84 0.41
CA GLU A 296 -9.88 29.87 1.18
C GLU A 296 -10.93 30.85 0.63
N GLY A 297 -10.54 31.72 -0.32
CA GLY A 297 -11.42 32.68 -0.98
C GLY A 297 -10.80 34.07 -1.17
N SER A 298 -11.63 35.03 -1.55
CA SER A 298 -11.20 36.42 -1.75
C SER A 298 -11.28 37.24 -0.47
N ILE A 299 -10.19 37.90 -0.10
CA ILE A 299 -10.17 38.92 0.96
C ILE A 299 -10.33 40.27 0.30
N ARG A 300 -11.43 40.97 0.62
CA ARG A 300 -11.69 42.31 0.07
C ARG A 300 -11.20 43.38 1.02
N VAL A 301 -10.32 44.24 0.52
CA VAL A 301 -9.83 45.40 1.25
C VAL A 301 -10.49 46.66 0.72
N SER A 302 -10.96 47.52 1.62
CA SER A 302 -11.57 48.81 1.31
C SER A 302 -10.90 49.93 2.09
N CYS A 303 -10.70 51.07 1.43
CA CYS A 303 -10.08 52.23 2.06
C CYS A 303 -11.08 52.98 2.94
N ASN A 304 -10.67 53.34 4.15
CA ASN A 304 -11.47 54.22 4.99
C ASN A 304 -11.54 55.59 4.32
N PHE A 305 -12.77 56.09 4.11
CA PHE A 305 -13.03 57.40 3.47
C PHE A 305 -12.32 57.62 2.12
N GLY A 306 -12.01 56.55 1.39
CA GLY A 306 -11.31 56.61 0.10
C GLY A 306 -9.83 56.98 0.20
N LYS A 307 -9.19 56.81 1.37
CA LYS A 307 -7.77 57.18 1.57
C LYS A 307 -7.02 56.15 2.41
N CYS A 308 -6.62 55.05 1.79
CA CYS A 308 -5.93 53.96 2.51
C CYS A 308 -4.66 54.41 3.25
N LEU A 309 -3.87 55.32 2.66
CA LEU A 309 -2.56 55.72 3.20
C LEU A 309 -2.60 56.75 4.32
N SER A 310 -3.75 57.40 4.55
CA SER A 310 -3.92 58.36 5.64
C SER A 310 -4.94 57.89 6.69
N ASP A 311 -6.01 57.24 6.24
CA ASP A 311 -7.16 56.92 7.09
C ASP A 311 -7.23 55.41 7.40
N GLY A 312 -6.33 54.62 6.80
CA GLY A 312 -6.27 53.17 6.96
C GLY A 312 -7.30 52.44 6.08
N TRP A 313 -7.45 51.14 6.32
CA TRP A 313 -8.29 50.26 5.52
C TRP A 313 -8.96 49.19 6.37
N GLU A 314 -9.99 48.56 5.80
CA GLU A 314 -10.68 47.41 6.39
C GLU A 314 -10.61 46.23 5.43
N ALA A 315 -10.13 45.09 5.92
CA ALA A 315 -10.09 43.83 5.19
C ALA A 315 -11.21 42.91 5.68
N ARG A 316 -12.02 42.40 4.75
CA ARG A 316 -13.09 41.44 5.00
C ARG A 316 -12.69 40.07 4.47
N PHE A 317 -12.66 39.09 5.37
CA PHE A 317 -12.26 37.72 5.08
C PHE A 317 -13.44 36.89 4.53
N PRO A 318 -13.17 35.72 3.90
CA PRO A 318 -14.21 34.83 3.38
C PRO A 318 -15.23 34.36 4.43
N ASP A 319 -14.80 34.20 5.68
CA ASP A 319 -15.67 33.86 6.83
C ASP A 319 -16.59 35.01 7.29
N GLY A 320 -16.46 36.19 6.67
CA GLY A 320 -17.23 37.40 6.96
C GLY A 320 -16.67 38.26 8.10
N SER A 321 -15.60 37.81 8.76
CA SER A 321 -14.88 38.57 9.76
C SER A 321 -14.12 39.75 9.14
N THR A 322 -13.77 40.76 9.95
CA THR A 322 -13.11 41.98 9.48
C THR A 322 -11.90 42.35 10.33
N ALA A 323 -10.77 42.62 9.68
CA ALA A 323 -9.63 43.28 10.30
C ALA A 323 -9.60 44.76 9.92
N ARG A 324 -9.31 45.62 10.89
CA ARG A 324 -9.23 47.08 10.68
C ARG A 324 -7.80 47.56 10.88
N THR A 325 -7.28 48.25 9.88
CA THR A 325 -5.96 48.87 9.91
C THR A 325 -6.07 50.37 10.05
N THR A 326 -5.25 50.95 10.92
CA THR A 326 -5.16 52.40 11.15
C THR A 326 -3.73 52.88 10.96
N CYS A 327 -3.55 54.01 10.26
CA CYS A 327 -2.25 54.63 10.09
C CYS A 327 -1.79 55.31 11.38
N ASN A 328 -0.54 55.07 11.77
CA ASN A 328 0.06 55.84 12.86
C ASN A 328 0.20 57.29 12.40
N PHE A 329 -0.26 58.24 13.23
CA PHE A 329 -0.20 59.68 12.97
C PHE A 329 -0.76 60.13 11.59
N GLY A 330 -1.64 59.32 10.98
CA GLY A 330 -2.24 59.60 9.68
C GLY A 330 -1.31 59.41 8.48
N LYS A 331 -0.18 58.70 8.63
CA LYS A 331 0.79 58.46 7.54
C LYS A 331 1.35 57.04 7.57
N CYS A 332 0.63 56.10 6.96
CA CYS A 332 1.01 54.69 6.99
C CYS A 332 2.43 54.40 6.44
N MET A 333 2.87 55.14 5.41
CA MET A 333 4.14 54.86 4.71
C MET A 333 5.37 55.55 5.33
N GLU A 334 5.16 56.38 6.34
CA GLU A 334 6.23 57.03 7.11
C GLU A 334 6.28 56.47 8.53
N ASP A 335 5.12 56.39 9.20
CA ASP A 335 4.99 56.07 10.62
C ASP A 335 4.52 54.63 10.88
N GLY A 336 4.23 53.87 9.83
CA GLY A 336 3.67 52.51 9.91
C GLY A 336 2.18 52.49 10.26
N TRP A 337 1.68 51.31 10.57
CA TRP A 337 0.26 51.07 10.84
C TRP A 337 0.04 50.00 11.90
N GLU A 338 -1.16 49.98 12.47
CA GLU A 338 -1.62 48.92 13.37
C GLU A 338 -2.87 48.26 12.76
N THR A 339 -2.86 46.93 12.66
CA THR A 339 -3.99 46.13 12.18
C THR A 339 -4.59 45.37 13.36
N ARG A 340 -5.87 45.62 13.64
CA ARG A 340 -6.62 44.91 14.67
C ARG A 340 -7.46 43.80 14.04
N PHE A 341 -7.29 42.59 14.53
CA PHE A 341 -7.95 41.38 14.03
C PHE A 341 -9.31 41.14 14.70
N PRO A 342 -10.16 40.28 14.12
CA PRO A 342 -11.48 39.94 14.68
C PRO A 342 -11.43 39.39 16.10
N ASP A 343 -10.37 38.66 16.47
CA ASP A 343 -10.15 38.10 17.81
C ASP A 343 -9.75 39.17 18.85
N GLY A 344 -9.61 40.42 18.43
CA GLY A 344 -9.27 41.56 19.28
C GLY A 344 -7.77 41.79 19.45
N THR A 345 -6.91 40.92 18.90
CA THR A 345 -5.46 41.10 18.88
C THR A 345 -5.04 42.14 17.84
N SER A 346 -3.80 42.63 17.94
CA SER A 346 -3.25 43.64 17.02
C SER A 346 -1.88 43.24 16.50
N ALA A 347 -1.65 43.42 15.21
CA ALA A 347 -0.32 43.45 14.59
C ALA A 347 0.15 44.89 14.39
N ARG A 348 1.43 45.16 14.64
CA ARG A 348 2.04 46.47 14.46
C ARG A 348 3.10 46.44 13.38
N THR A 349 2.95 47.28 12.38
CA THR A 349 3.92 47.48 11.31
C THR A 349 4.69 48.76 11.50
N SER A 350 6.02 48.68 11.37
CA SER A 350 6.94 49.83 11.40
C SER A 350 7.71 49.93 10.10
N CYS A 351 7.87 51.14 9.58
CA CYS A 351 8.68 51.39 8.40
C CYS A 351 10.17 51.33 8.72
N ASN A 352 10.95 50.61 7.90
CA ASN A 352 12.39 50.61 8.00
C ASN A 352 12.90 52.02 7.68
N PHE A 353 13.74 52.57 8.56
CA PHE A 353 14.29 53.93 8.41
C PHE A 353 13.24 55.04 8.14
N GLY A 354 11.98 54.82 8.55
CA GLY A 354 10.88 55.76 8.37
C GLY A 354 10.35 55.86 6.93
N LYS A 355 10.68 54.91 6.04
CA LYS A 355 10.24 54.94 4.63
C LYS A 355 9.84 53.56 4.11
N CYS A 356 8.59 53.16 4.35
CA CYS A 356 8.09 51.85 3.93
C CYS A 356 8.21 51.62 2.41
N ALA A 357 7.95 52.65 1.61
CA ALA A 357 7.91 52.55 0.15
C ALA A 357 9.29 52.27 -0.50
N THR A 358 10.39 52.54 0.21
CA THR A 358 11.75 52.38 -0.31
C THR A 358 12.59 51.38 0.46
N ASP A 359 12.43 51.35 1.78
CA ASP A 359 13.28 50.56 2.69
C ASP A 359 12.55 49.31 3.22
N GLY A 360 11.26 49.15 2.89
CA GLY A 360 10.42 48.06 3.37
C GLY A 360 9.93 48.29 4.79
N TRP A 361 9.35 47.24 5.39
CA TRP A 361 8.71 47.32 6.69
C TRP A 361 8.81 46.00 7.46
N GLU A 362 8.58 46.08 8.76
CA GLU A 362 8.51 44.91 9.64
C GLU A 362 7.19 44.93 10.41
N THR A 363 6.48 43.82 10.38
CA THR A 363 5.19 43.63 11.03
C THR A 363 5.35 42.66 12.18
N HIS A 364 5.18 43.16 13.41
CA HIS A 364 5.16 42.36 14.62
C HIS A 364 3.74 41.84 14.83
N LEU A 365 3.60 40.52 14.92
CA LEU A 365 2.32 39.83 15.00
C LEU A 365 1.93 39.54 16.46
N PRO A 366 0.64 39.26 16.74
CA PRO A 366 0.15 39.02 18.11
C PRO A 366 0.86 37.90 18.87
N ASP A 367 1.33 36.86 18.17
CA ASP A 367 2.06 35.73 18.75
C ASP A 367 3.54 36.03 19.05
N GLY A 368 3.98 37.28 18.83
CA GLY A 368 5.35 37.74 19.05
C GLY A 368 6.30 37.44 17.90
N SER A 369 5.83 36.78 16.83
CA SER A 369 6.61 36.62 15.61
C SER A 369 6.65 37.91 14.78
N SER A 370 7.50 37.94 13.76
CA SER A 370 7.60 39.08 12.86
C SER A 370 7.63 38.64 11.39
N ALA A 371 6.92 39.38 10.55
CA ALA A 371 7.03 39.30 9.11
C ALA A 371 7.88 40.49 8.61
N ARG A 372 8.81 40.23 7.70
CA ARG A 372 9.71 41.28 7.17
C ARG A 372 9.54 41.44 5.68
N THR A 373 9.25 42.66 5.26
CA THR A 373 9.14 43.04 3.85
C THR A 373 10.34 43.86 3.40
N SER A 374 10.90 43.49 2.24
CA SER A 374 11.98 44.23 1.58
C SER A 374 11.55 44.64 0.16
N CYS A 375 11.85 45.88 -0.20
CA CYS A 375 11.57 46.40 -1.54
C CYS A 375 12.58 45.88 -2.57
N ASN A 376 12.09 45.46 -3.74
CA ASN A 376 12.95 45.16 -4.88
C ASN A 376 13.58 46.46 -5.37
N PHE A 377 14.90 46.45 -5.57
CA PHE A 377 15.68 47.61 -6.04
C PHE A 377 15.42 48.93 -5.29
N GLY A 378 14.96 48.86 -4.03
CA GLY A 378 14.65 50.02 -3.20
C GLY A 378 13.35 50.77 -3.56
N LYS A 379 12.44 50.15 -4.33
CA LYS A 379 11.15 50.76 -4.72
C LYS A 379 10.01 49.73 -4.71
N CYS A 380 9.35 49.58 -3.55
CA CYS A 380 8.29 48.59 -3.38
C CYS A 380 7.15 48.76 -4.41
N TYR A 381 6.70 50.00 -4.65
CA TYR A 381 5.52 50.26 -5.47
C TYR A 381 5.78 50.42 -6.98
N THR A 382 7.02 50.20 -7.41
CA THR A 382 7.41 50.22 -8.83
C THR A 382 8.01 48.88 -9.25
N ASP A 383 8.86 48.30 -8.40
CA ASP A 383 9.64 47.10 -8.70
C ASP A 383 9.13 45.86 -7.93
N GLY A 384 8.14 46.04 -7.04
CA GLY A 384 7.61 44.99 -6.19
C GLY A 384 8.38 44.79 -4.88
N TRP A 385 7.99 43.78 -4.11
CA TRP A 385 8.58 43.48 -2.81
C TRP A 385 8.54 41.98 -2.49
N GLU A 386 9.33 41.58 -1.50
CA GLU A 386 9.32 40.23 -0.92
C GLU A 386 9.02 40.34 0.58
N THR A 387 8.03 39.59 1.06
CA THR A 387 7.68 39.49 2.48
C THR A 387 7.97 38.09 2.97
N ARG A 388 8.84 37.96 3.97
CA ARG A 388 9.07 36.70 4.69
C ARG A 388 8.13 36.61 5.87
N LEU A 389 7.34 35.56 5.91
CA LEU A 389 6.38 35.26 6.96
C LEU A 389 7.05 34.46 8.11
N PRO A 390 6.44 34.46 9.31
CA PRO A 390 6.97 33.72 10.46
C PRO A 390 7.15 32.22 10.28
N ASP A 391 6.30 31.60 9.47
CA ASP A 391 6.31 30.17 9.17
C ASP A 391 7.41 29.78 8.16
N GLY A 392 8.22 30.75 7.73
CA GLY A 392 9.25 30.58 6.70
C GLY A 392 8.71 30.72 5.28
N GLY A 393 7.40 30.88 5.11
CA GLY A 393 6.77 31.23 3.86
C GLY A 393 7.29 32.57 3.34
N THR A 394 7.27 32.74 2.03
CA THR A 394 7.67 34.00 1.38
C THR A 394 6.61 34.38 0.37
N VAL A 395 6.08 35.59 0.49
CA VAL A 395 5.18 36.19 -0.48
C VAL A 395 6.01 37.14 -1.34
N ARG A 396 6.05 36.93 -2.65
CA ARG A 396 6.76 37.82 -3.57
C ARG A 396 5.75 38.51 -4.48
N CYS A 397 5.71 39.83 -4.41
CA CYS A 397 4.80 40.65 -5.21
C CYS A 397 5.57 41.39 -6.30
N SER A 398 4.98 41.46 -7.49
CA SER A 398 5.46 42.24 -8.62
C SER A 398 4.40 43.25 -9.07
N CYS A 399 4.82 44.46 -9.44
CA CYS A 399 3.89 45.49 -9.91
C CYS A 399 3.45 45.21 -11.34
N GLN A 400 2.13 45.26 -11.60
CA GLN A 400 1.63 45.24 -12.96
C GLN A 400 2.03 46.54 -13.66
N PHE A 401 2.68 46.46 -14.83
CA PHE A 401 3.17 47.61 -15.58
C PHE A 401 4.05 48.59 -14.78
N SER A 402 4.80 48.07 -13.79
CA SER A 402 5.64 48.88 -12.90
C SER A 402 4.90 49.92 -12.06
N ASP A 403 3.60 49.71 -11.83
CA ASP A 403 2.78 50.55 -10.95
C ASP A 403 1.84 49.68 -10.11
N CYS A 404 2.29 49.37 -8.90
CA CYS A 404 1.57 48.54 -7.94
C CYS A 404 0.29 49.22 -7.41
N LEU A 405 0.24 50.56 -7.39
CA LEU A 405 -0.83 51.29 -6.71
C LEU A 405 -1.99 51.61 -7.65
N GLY A 406 -1.71 51.82 -8.94
CA GLY A 406 -2.73 51.98 -9.97
C GLY A 406 -3.17 50.65 -10.59
N ASN A 407 -2.24 49.76 -10.91
CA ASN A 407 -2.55 48.55 -11.69
C ASN A 407 -2.57 47.26 -10.85
N GLY A 408 -2.29 47.37 -9.55
CA GLY A 408 -2.26 46.23 -8.64
C GLY A 408 -0.99 45.40 -8.78
N THR A 409 -0.99 44.27 -8.08
CA THR A 409 0.18 43.42 -7.94
C THR A 409 -0.15 41.95 -8.20
N GLN A 410 0.84 41.22 -8.71
CA GLN A 410 0.80 39.77 -8.76
C GLN A 410 1.73 39.23 -7.69
N CYS A 411 1.15 38.54 -6.71
CA CYS A 411 1.86 37.96 -5.58
C CYS A 411 1.81 36.43 -5.64
N ASN A 412 2.93 35.78 -5.35
CA ASN A 412 3.05 34.33 -5.30
C ASN A 412 3.75 33.84 -4.04
#